data_AF-A0A9X4RWM5-F1
#
_entry.id   AF-A0A9X4RWM5-F1
#
_cell.length_a   1.000
_cell.length_b   1.000
_cell.length_c   1.000
_cell.angle_alpha   90.00
_cell.angle_beta   90.00
_cell.angle_gamma   90.00
#
_symmetry.space_group_name_H-M   'P 1'
#
loop_
_entity.id
_entity.type
_entity.pdbx_description
1 polymer ?
#
loop_
_entity_poly.entity_id
_entity_poly.type
_entity_poly.pdbx_seq_one_letter_code
_entity_poly.pdbx_strand_id
1 'polypeptide(L)'
;MRELLNQLNEEDYCTPMEKVFNSTIGKHTRHIIEFYQLFLKAYDGLHLCYDERSRNINLESSINDALFALNEIIQQLDSNLEDKELQLRTCILGEKHNLKTSVSRELLYLLEHTTHHLASIRIGVSNLNPDFNSLQELGVAYSTPNLQNS
;
A
#
# COMPACT_ATOMS: atom_id res chain seq x y z
N MET A 1 5.51 3.98 6.39
CA MET A 1 6.09 2.89 5.57
C MET A 1 7.58 3.07 5.33
N ARG A 2 8.07 4.18 4.76
CA ARG A 2 9.52 4.41 4.56
C ARG A 2 10.34 4.22 5.84
N GLU A 3 9.88 4.79 6.95
CA GLU A 3 10.52 4.64 8.26
C GLU A 3 10.59 3.18 8.75
N LEU A 4 9.56 2.38 8.45
CA LEU A 4 9.56 0.95 8.75
C LEU A 4 10.62 0.23 7.91
N LEU A 5 10.64 0.47 6.60
CA LEU A 5 11.58 -0.19 5.69
C LEU A 5 13.04 0.12 6.05
N ASN A 6 13.33 1.34 6.49
CA ASN A 6 14.67 1.73 6.96
C ASN A 6 15.12 1.03 8.25
N GLN A 7 14.21 0.43 9.01
CA GLN A 7 14.51 -0.31 10.24
C GLN A 7 14.65 -1.82 10.01
N LEU A 8 14.28 -2.31 8.81
CA LEU A 8 14.34 -3.72 8.46
C LEU A 8 15.66 -4.07 7.77
N ASN A 9 16.05 -5.33 7.88
CA ASN A 9 17.02 -5.95 6.97
C ASN A 9 16.27 -6.78 5.90
N GLU A 10 16.98 -7.19 4.84
CA GLU A 10 16.38 -7.95 3.74
C GLU A 10 15.84 -9.32 4.17
N GLU A 11 16.43 -9.95 5.19
CA GLU A 11 15.97 -11.22 5.73
C GLU A 11 14.58 -11.05 6.35
N ASP A 12 14.39 -10.09 7.25
CA ASP A 12 13.09 -9.77 7.86
C ASP A 12 12.06 -9.35 6.81
N TYR A 13 12.49 -8.60 5.78
CA TYR A 13 11.63 -8.14 4.69
C TYR A 13 11.07 -9.28 3.84
N CYS A 14 11.90 -10.29 3.58
CA CYS A 14 11.58 -11.45 2.75
C CYS A 14 11.03 -12.64 3.54
N THR A 15 11.10 -12.62 4.87
CA THR A 15 10.68 -13.75 5.71
C THR A 15 9.15 -13.89 5.73
N PRO A 16 8.62 -15.10 5.49
CA PRO A 16 7.19 -15.37 5.62
C PRO A 16 6.69 -15.17 7.06
N MET A 17 5.57 -14.48 7.21
CA MET A 17 4.90 -14.23 8.48
C MET A 17 3.75 -15.23 8.65
N GLU A 18 3.90 -16.19 9.57
CA GLU A 18 2.91 -17.29 9.76
C GLU A 18 1.50 -16.76 10.07
N LYS A 19 1.39 -15.73 10.91
CA LYS A 19 0.10 -15.12 11.30
C LYS A 19 -0.59 -14.34 10.17
N VAL A 20 0.05 -14.21 9.01
CA VAL A 20 -0.43 -13.43 7.86
C VAL A 20 -0.40 -14.30 6.60
N PHE A 21 -0.93 -15.52 6.69
CA PHE A 21 -1.05 -16.46 5.56
C PHE A 21 0.27 -16.76 4.83
N ASN A 22 1.39 -16.77 5.55
CA ASN A 22 2.74 -16.94 4.97
C ASN A 22 3.09 -15.88 3.90
N SER A 23 2.47 -14.71 3.97
CA SER A 23 2.89 -13.52 3.22
C SER A 23 4.13 -12.90 3.86
N THR A 24 4.85 -12.06 3.13
CA THR A 24 6.07 -11.38 3.60
C THR A 24 5.81 -9.87 3.68
N ILE A 25 6.65 -9.14 4.43
CA ILE A 25 6.58 -7.67 4.44
C ILE A 25 6.77 -7.13 3.01
N GLY A 26 7.68 -7.74 2.25
CA GLY A 26 7.91 -7.39 0.85
C GLY A 26 6.71 -7.62 -0.05
N LYS A 27 5.97 -8.71 0.11
CA LYS A 27 4.73 -8.98 -0.66
C LYS A 27 3.69 -7.89 -0.46
N HIS A 28 3.49 -7.46 0.79
CA HIS A 28 2.56 -6.37 1.12
C HIS A 28 3.06 -5.02 0.62
N THR A 29 4.36 -4.76 0.74
CA THR A 29 5.00 -3.53 0.27
C THR A 29 4.88 -3.39 -1.24
N ARG A 30 5.24 -4.42 -2.01
CA ARG A 30 5.01 -4.46 -3.47
C ARG A 30 3.55 -4.19 -3.79
N HIS A 31 2.62 -4.86 -3.10
CA HIS A 31 1.20 -4.72 -3.39
C HIS A 31 0.71 -3.27 -3.25
N ILE A 32 1.13 -2.58 -2.19
CA ILE A 32 0.84 -1.15 -2.00
C ILE A 32 1.47 -0.32 -3.13
N ILE A 33 2.77 -0.48 -3.38
CA ILE A 33 3.50 0.29 -4.41
C ILE A 33 2.83 0.15 -5.78
N GLU A 34 2.51 -1.06 -6.20
CA GLU A 34 1.89 -1.32 -7.50
C GLU A 34 0.49 -0.71 -7.63
N PHE A 35 -0.27 -0.64 -6.54
CA PHE A 35 -1.57 0.04 -6.54
C PHE A 35 -1.42 1.54 -6.80
N TYR A 36 -0.47 2.21 -6.13
CA TYR A 36 -0.16 3.60 -6.39
C TYR A 36 0.38 3.83 -7.80
N GLN A 37 1.25 2.95 -8.31
CA GLN A 37 1.76 3.02 -9.69
C GLN A 37 0.64 2.91 -10.72
N LEU A 38 -0.33 2.00 -10.53
CA LEU A 38 -1.49 1.87 -11.41
C LEU A 38 -2.40 3.09 -11.34
N PHE A 39 -2.60 3.65 -10.15
CA PHE A 39 -3.36 4.89 -9.99
C PHE A 39 -2.69 6.08 -10.68
N LEU A 40 -1.38 6.28 -10.49
CA LEU A 40 -0.64 7.38 -11.13
C LEU A 40 -0.65 7.24 -12.65
N LYS A 41 -0.50 6.01 -13.17
CA LYS A 41 -0.67 5.74 -14.60
C LYS A 41 -2.10 6.04 -15.08
N ALA A 42 -3.11 5.72 -14.28
CA ALA A 42 -4.51 5.99 -14.61
C ALA A 42 -4.85 7.48 -14.52
N TYR A 43 -4.15 8.25 -13.69
CA TYR A 43 -4.31 9.70 -13.64
C TYR A 43 -4.02 10.33 -15.02
N ASP A 44 -3.01 9.87 -15.74
CA ASP A 44 -2.71 10.34 -17.10
C ASP A 44 -3.59 9.67 -18.17
N GLY A 45 -3.93 8.39 -17.99
CA GLY A 45 -4.64 7.58 -19.00
C GLY A 45 -6.18 7.50 -18.86
N LEU A 46 -6.74 8.06 -17.79
CA LEU A 46 -8.17 8.03 -17.40
C LEU A 46 -8.78 6.64 -17.13
N HIS A 47 -8.00 5.56 -17.25
CA HIS A 47 -8.46 4.18 -17.06
C HIS A 47 -7.66 3.49 -15.97
N LEU A 48 -8.36 3.00 -14.95
CA LEU A 48 -7.78 2.34 -13.79
C LEU A 48 -8.19 0.86 -13.76
N CYS A 49 -7.24 -0.03 -13.48
CA CYS A 49 -7.49 -1.44 -13.26
C CYS A 49 -6.45 -2.01 -12.29
N TYR A 50 -6.82 -2.22 -11.02
CA TYR A 50 -5.91 -2.74 -9.99
C TYR A 50 -5.47 -4.19 -10.20
N ASP A 51 -6.13 -4.93 -11.11
CA ASP A 51 -5.75 -6.30 -11.46
C ASP A 51 -4.61 -6.35 -12.49
N GLU A 52 -4.31 -5.25 -13.18
CA GLU A 52 -3.26 -5.14 -14.20
C GLU A 52 -1.84 -4.93 -13.60
N ARG A 53 -1.62 -5.37 -12.36
CA ARG A 53 -0.30 -5.28 -11.69
C ARG A 53 0.75 -6.11 -12.39
N SER A 54 1.96 -5.54 -12.47
CA SER A 54 3.14 -6.18 -13.05
C SER A 54 3.67 -7.34 -12.20
N ARG A 55 3.39 -7.34 -10.88
CA ARG A 55 3.96 -8.27 -9.89
C ARG A 55 5.49 -8.24 -9.89
N ASN A 56 6.08 -7.04 -9.88
CA ASN A 56 7.53 -6.85 -9.91
C ASN A 56 8.19 -7.45 -8.65
N ILE A 57 8.97 -8.52 -8.85
CA ILE A 57 9.59 -9.30 -7.77
C ILE A 57 10.63 -8.47 -7.02
N ASN A 58 11.34 -7.55 -7.68
CA ASN A 58 12.35 -6.73 -7.02
C ASN A 58 11.73 -5.91 -5.88
N LEU A 59 10.51 -5.42 -6.05
CA LEU A 59 9.81 -4.66 -5.02
C LEU A 59 9.48 -5.51 -3.78
N GLU A 60 9.37 -6.83 -3.89
CA GLU A 60 9.12 -7.71 -2.73
C GLU A 60 10.39 -8.35 -2.15
N SER A 61 11.55 -8.17 -2.78
CA SER A 61 12.83 -8.78 -2.37
C SER A 61 13.98 -7.80 -2.16
N SER A 62 13.77 -6.51 -2.38
CA SER A 62 14.78 -5.45 -2.23
C SER A 62 14.15 -4.23 -1.57
N ILE A 63 14.59 -3.94 -0.35
CA ILE A 63 14.19 -2.75 0.40
C ILE A 63 14.56 -1.48 -0.37
N ASN A 64 15.73 -1.47 -1.01
CA ASN A 64 16.21 -0.32 -1.78
C ASN A 64 15.30 -0.01 -2.98
N ASP A 65 14.89 -1.04 -3.74
CA ASP A 65 13.97 -0.87 -4.87
C ASP A 65 12.59 -0.40 -4.40
N ALA A 66 12.11 -0.93 -3.27
CA ALA A 66 10.85 -0.51 -2.67
C ALA A 66 10.91 0.96 -2.20
N LEU A 67 11.98 1.36 -1.52
CA LEU A 67 12.20 2.74 -1.08
C LEU A 67 12.31 3.71 -2.26
N PHE A 68 13.01 3.32 -3.32
CA PHE A 68 13.12 4.10 -4.54
C PHE A 68 11.74 4.36 -5.15
N ALA A 69 10.95 3.30 -5.37
CA ALA A 69 9.61 3.42 -5.94
C ALA A 69 8.66 4.24 -5.05
N LEU A 70 8.75 4.10 -3.72
CA LEU A 70 7.97 4.92 -2.78
C LEU A 70 8.30 6.41 -2.88
N ASN A 71 9.58 6.76 -3.05
CA ASN A 71 9.97 8.16 -3.22
C ASN A 71 9.43 8.74 -4.53
N GLU A 72 9.47 7.97 -5.63
CA GLU A 72 8.88 8.39 -6.91
C GLU A 72 7.37 8.60 -6.80
N ILE A 73 6.67 7.73 -6.08
CA ILE A 73 5.22 7.86 -5.83
C ILE A 73 4.95 9.14 -5.04
N ILE A 74 5.66 9.38 -3.94
CA ILE A 74 5.47 10.57 -3.09
C ILE A 74 5.67 11.84 -3.91
N GLN A 75 6.75 11.90 -4.69
CA GLN A 75 7.03 13.06 -5.55
C GLN A 75 5.91 13.33 -6.56
N GLN A 76 5.29 12.29 -7.12
CA GLN A 76 4.16 12.44 -8.04
C GLN A 76 2.85 12.83 -7.33
N LEU A 77 2.63 12.36 -6.11
CA LEU A 77 1.46 12.76 -5.32
C LEU A 77 1.54 14.22 -4.85
N ASP A 78 2.74 14.71 -4.58
CA ASP A 78 3.00 16.11 -4.17
C ASP A 78 2.77 17.12 -5.32
N SER A 79 2.57 16.68 -6.56
CA SER A 79 2.41 17.56 -7.72
C SER A 79 1.02 18.19 -7.88
N ASN A 80 0.23 18.30 -6.80
CA ASN A 80 -1.15 18.81 -6.79
C ASN A 80 -2.05 18.14 -7.84
N LEU A 81 -2.40 16.87 -7.62
CA LEU A 81 -3.35 16.16 -8.48
C LEU A 81 -4.74 16.83 -8.44
N GLU A 82 -5.26 17.15 -9.62
CA GLU A 82 -6.62 17.68 -9.76
C GLU A 82 -7.64 16.56 -9.56
N ASP A 83 -8.77 16.88 -8.89
CA ASP A 83 -9.86 15.93 -8.80
C ASP A 83 -10.60 15.84 -10.15
N LYS A 84 -10.58 14.66 -10.76
CA LYS A 84 -11.24 14.38 -12.06
C LYS A 84 -11.81 12.97 -12.11
N GLU A 85 -12.75 12.76 -13.02
CA GLU A 85 -13.37 11.45 -13.27
C GLU A 85 -12.36 10.47 -13.90
N LEU A 86 -12.38 9.22 -13.44
CA LEU A 86 -11.66 8.08 -14.00
C LEU A 86 -12.65 6.94 -14.32
N GLN A 87 -12.25 6.04 -15.22
CA GLN A 87 -12.98 4.81 -15.50
C GLN A 87 -12.28 3.64 -14.81
N LEU A 88 -12.92 3.08 -13.77
CA LEU A 88 -12.45 1.90 -13.07
C LEU A 88 -12.95 0.63 -13.75
N ARG A 89 -12.02 -0.24 -14.14
CA ARG A 89 -12.27 -1.59 -14.61
C ARG A 89 -11.95 -2.58 -13.50
N THR A 90 -12.90 -3.43 -13.15
CA THR A 90 -12.74 -4.42 -12.07
C THR A 90 -13.43 -5.72 -12.43
N CYS A 91 -12.97 -6.83 -11.85
CA CYS A 91 -13.60 -8.14 -11.95
C CYS A 91 -14.29 -8.50 -10.64
N ILE A 92 -15.62 -8.60 -10.64
CA ILE A 92 -16.41 -8.98 -9.47
C ILE A 92 -17.07 -10.32 -9.78
N LEU A 93 -16.78 -11.34 -8.97
CA LEU A 93 -17.31 -12.70 -9.16
C LEU A 93 -17.07 -13.29 -10.57
N GLY A 94 -15.97 -12.88 -11.23
CA GLY A 94 -15.63 -13.33 -12.59
C GLY A 94 -16.22 -12.48 -13.71
N GLU A 95 -17.05 -11.49 -13.39
CA GLU A 95 -17.65 -10.57 -14.35
C GLU A 95 -16.89 -9.25 -14.40
N LYS A 96 -16.65 -8.74 -15.62
CA LYS A 96 -15.96 -7.47 -15.84
C LYS A 96 -16.97 -6.32 -15.72
N HIS A 97 -16.67 -5.37 -14.85
CA HIS A 97 -17.45 -4.16 -14.67
C HIS A 97 -16.62 -2.92 -14.99
N ASN A 98 -17.27 -1.93 -15.61
CA ASN A 98 -16.74 -0.59 -15.80
C ASN A 98 -17.55 0.37 -14.95
N LEU A 99 -16.89 1.08 -14.05
CA LEU A 99 -17.50 1.99 -13.09
C LEU A 99 -16.88 3.37 -13.25
N LYS A 100 -17.68 4.42 -13.07
CA LYS A 100 -17.16 5.77 -12.90
C LYS A 100 -16.61 5.92 -11.49
N THR A 101 -15.45 6.53 -11.37
CA THR A 101 -14.85 6.93 -10.10
C THR A 101 -14.18 8.30 -10.23
N SER A 102 -13.57 8.82 -9.17
CA SER A 102 -12.82 10.08 -9.17
C SER A 102 -11.44 9.89 -8.56
N VAL A 103 -10.52 10.80 -8.88
CA VAL A 103 -9.18 10.87 -8.25
C VAL A 103 -9.31 10.90 -6.73
N SER A 104 -10.18 11.74 -6.18
CA SER A 104 -10.42 11.82 -4.73
C SER A 104 -10.93 10.49 -4.14
N ARG A 105 -11.84 9.80 -4.84
CA ARG A 105 -12.37 8.50 -4.39
C ARG A 105 -11.31 7.42 -4.38
N GLU A 106 -10.47 7.35 -5.42
CA GLU A 106 -9.41 6.36 -5.53
C GLU A 106 -8.25 6.64 -4.57
N LEU A 107 -7.91 7.91 -4.30
CA LEU A 107 -6.96 8.26 -3.24
C LEU A 107 -7.44 7.80 -1.87
N LEU A 108 -8.74 7.96 -1.56
CA LEU A 108 -9.32 7.42 -0.33
C LEU A 108 -9.22 5.90 -0.27
N TYR A 109 -9.52 5.21 -1.38
CA TYR A 109 -9.38 3.75 -1.47
C TYR A 109 -7.93 3.30 -1.25
N LEU A 110 -6.96 3.96 -1.89
CA LEU A 110 -5.53 3.68 -1.71
C LEU A 110 -5.07 3.89 -0.26
N LEU A 111 -5.57 4.93 0.41
CA LEU A 111 -5.30 5.17 1.82
C LEU A 111 -5.83 4.04 2.70
N GLU A 112 -7.11 3.69 2.56
CA GLU A 112 -7.75 2.60 3.32
C GLU A 112 -7.03 1.25 3.08
N HIS A 113 -6.69 0.96 1.83
CA HIS A 113 -5.98 -0.23 1.41
C HIS A 113 -4.56 -0.30 1.98
N THR A 114 -3.86 0.83 1.97
CA THR A 114 -2.53 0.95 2.58
C THR A 114 -2.60 0.73 4.08
N THR A 115 -3.56 1.35 4.77
CA THR A 115 -3.79 1.16 6.21
C THR A 115 -4.06 -0.31 6.54
N HIS A 116 -4.90 -1.00 5.75
CA HIS A 116 -5.18 -2.42 5.90
C HIS A 116 -3.91 -3.30 5.83
N HIS A 117 -3.06 -3.03 4.84
CA HIS A 117 -1.81 -3.78 4.67
C HIS A 117 -0.75 -3.44 5.74
N LEU A 118 -0.66 -2.18 6.17
CA LEU A 118 0.21 -1.82 7.29
C LEU A 118 -0.24 -2.49 8.60
N ALA A 119 -1.55 -2.65 8.82
CA ALA A 119 -2.05 -3.41 9.97
C ALA A 119 -1.65 -4.89 9.90
N SER A 120 -1.71 -5.50 8.71
CA SER A 120 -1.25 -6.87 8.48
C SER A 120 0.25 -7.02 8.72
N ILE A 121 1.07 -6.09 8.20
CA ILE A 121 2.52 -6.04 8.44
C ILE A 121 2.80 -5.91 9.94
N ARG A 122 2.10 -5.01 10.65
CA ARG A 122 2.28 -4.83 12.10
C ARG A 122 2.04 -6.13 12.86
N ILE A 123 0.96 -6.86 12.55
CA ILE A 123 0.65 -8.15 13.18
C ILE A 123 1.78 -9.16 12.95
N GLY A 124 2.39 -9.16 11.77
CA GLY A 124 3.48 -10.07 11.42
C GLY A 124 4.82 -9.69 12.08
N VAL A 125 5.22 -8.41 12.01
CA VAL A 125 6.48 -7.89 12.55
C VAL A 125 6.59 -8.06 14.07
N SER A 126 5.50 -7.89 14.81
CA SER A 126 5.50 -8.12 16.27
C SER A 126 5.91 -9.55 16.68
N ASN A 127 5.94 -10.51 15.74
CA ASN A 127 6.45 -11.87 16.00
C ASN A 127 7.91 -12.07 15.58
N LEU A 128 8.41 -11.26 14.63
CA LEU A 128 9.78 -11.39 14.11
C LEU A 128 10.79 -10.74 15.05
N ASN A 129 10.45 -9.56 15.59
CA ASN A 129 11.34 -8.85 16.50
C ASN A 129 10.54 -7.98 17.50
N PRO A 130 10.52 -8.35 18.80
CA PRO A 130 9.78 -7.62 19.84
C PRO A 130 10.26 -6.18 20.09
N ASP A 131 11.49 -5.85 19.69
CA ASP A 131 12.09 -4.52 19.91
C ASP A 131 11.58 -3.46 18.93
N PHE A 132 10.73 -3.82 17.95
CA PHE A 132 10.01 -2.89 17.06
C PHE A 132 8.86 -2.14 17.76
N ASN A 133 9.11 -1.64 18.97
CA ASN A 133 8.17 -0.81 19.74
C ASN A 133 7.89 0.56 19.09
N SER A 134 8.65 0.96 18.07
CA SER A 134 8.49 2.22 17.31
C SER A 134 7.27 2.23 16.38
N LEU A 135 6.56 1.11 16.23
CA LEU A 135 5.50 0.93 15.22
C LEU A 135 4.07 1.08 15.75
N GLN A 136 3.86 1.64 16.95
CA GLN A 136 2.54 1.73 17.59
C GLN A 136 1.48 2.41 16.70
N GLU A 137 1.88 3.37 15.85
CA GLU A 137 0.98 4.11 14.96
C GLU A 137 0.79 3.46 13.57
N LEU A 138 1.55 2.41 13.21
CA LEU A 138 1.41 1.78 11.90
C LEU A 138 0.05 1.08 11.74
N GLY A 139 -0.64 1.35 10.63
CA GLY A 139 -1.91 0.71 10.30
C GLY A 139 -3.11 1.19 11.14
N VAL A 140 -2.96 2.30 11.87
CA VAL A 140 -4.08 3.02 12.49
C VAL A 140 -4.62 4.01 11.45
N ALA A 141 -5.92 3.94 11.15
CA ALA A 141 -6.56 4.96 10.33
C ALA A 141 -6.60 6.29 11.12
N TYR A 142 -6.31 7.42 10.48
CA TYR A 142 -6.34 8.76 11.10
C TYR A 142 -7.76 9.22 11.52
N SER A 143 -8.78 8.36 11.47
CA SER A 143 -10.17 8.65 11.85
C SER A 143 -10.47 8.48 13.34
N THR A 144 -9.48 8.22 14.19
CA THR A 144 -9.66 8.28 15.65
C THR A 144 -9.03 9.55 16.23
N PRO A 145 -9.75 10.67 16.31
CA PRO A 145 -9.53 11.57 17.42
C PRO A 145 -9.82 10.77 18.70
N ASN A 146 -8.94 10.89 19.69
CA ASN A 146 -9.12 10.38 21.04
C ASN A 146 -10.52 10.72 21.59
N LEU A 147 -11.49 9.83 21.43
CA LEU A 147 -12.63 9.70 22.33
C LEU A 147 -12.20 8.77 23.47
N GLN A 148 -11.17 9.20 24.21
CA GLN A 148 -11.06 8.83 25.61
C GLN A 148 -11.85 9.90 26.37
N ASN A 149 -13.02 9.47 26.84
CA ASN A 149 -13.96 10.19 27.71
C ASN A 149 -13.24 10.98 28.82
N SER A 150 -13.64 12.22 29.12
CA SER A 150 -14.73 12.53 30.08
C SER A 150 -14.62 11.75 31.39
#